data_AF-A0A1F2X753-F1
#
_entry.id   AF-A0A1F2X753-F1
#
_cell.length_a   1.000
_cell.length_b   1.000
_cell.length_c   1.000
_cell.angle_alpha   90.00
_cell.angle_beta   90.00
_cell.angle_gamma   90.00
#
_symmetry.space_group_name_H-M   'P 1'
#
loop_
_entity.id
_entity.type
_entity.pdbx_description
1 polymer ?
#
loop_
_entity_poly.entity_id
_entity_poly.type
_entity_poly.pdbx_seq_one_letter_code
_entity_poly.pdbx_strand_id
1 'polypeptide(L)'
;MEMIKINIKKIFLCILIIIVTFLVIAAVYSNRYKFSGINTIKYRSISVNNETSIGELANRFSDNITKAKFVSETERINNLGSSDYIPINSILIIPIIEYE
;
A
#
# COMPACT_ATOMS: atom_id res chain seq x y z
N MET A 1 -2.46 19.54 51.54
CA MET A 1 -2.03 19.28 50.15
C MET A 1 -2.54 17.90 49.77
N GLU A 2 -3.68 17.83 49.10
CA GLU A 2 -4.27 16.54 48.69
C GLU A 2 -3.37 15.87 47.64
N MET A 3 -2.85 14.69 47.96
CA MET A 3 -2.19 13.85 46.97
C MET A 3 -3.26 13.26 46.05
N ILE A 4 -3.25 13.69 44.79
CA ILE A 4 -4.07 13.09 43.73
C ILE A 4 -3.71 11.60 43.62
N LYS A 5 -4.66 10.73 43.98
CA LYS A 5 -4.51 9.27 43.89
C LYS A 5 -4.61 8.86 42.42
N ILE A 6 -3.47 8.82 41.73
CA ILE A 6 -3.40 8.43 40.33
C ILE A 6 -3.76 6.95 40.18
N ASN A 7 -4.82 6.67 39.43
CA ASN A 7 -5.24 5.30 39.12
C ASN A 7 -4.49 4.80 37.89
N ILE A 8 -3.30 4.22 38.12
CA ILE A 8 -2.37 3.74 37.09
C ILE A 8 -3.06 2.83 36.06
N LYS A 9 -4.00 1.98 36.48
CA LYS A 9 -4.76 1.10 35.58
C LYS A 9 -5.57 1.88 34.54
N LYS A 10 -6.19 2.99 34.95
CA LYS A 10 -6.96 3.86 34.05
C LYS A 10 -6.05 4.60 33.08
N ILE A 11 -4.88 5.05 33.53
CA ILE A 11 -3.90 5.71 32.65
C ILE A 11 -3.36 4.73 31.61
N PHE A 12 -2.96 3.53 32.05
CA PHE A 12 -2.49 2.49 31.14
C PHE A 12 -3.54 2.14 30.08
N LEU A 13 -4.80 1.96 30.49
CA LEU A 13 -5.91 1.69 29.58
C LEU A 13 -6.09 2.83 28.57
N CYS A 14 -6.00 4.09 29.01
CA CYS A 14 -6.12 5.25 28.14
C CYS A 14 -5.00 5.30 27.09
N ILE A 15 -3.75 5.05 27.50
CA ILE A 15 -2.60 4.98 26.59
C ILE A 15 -2.79 3.84 25.58
N LEU A 16 -3.22 2.66 26.04
CA LEU A 16 -3.47 1.52 25.16
C LEU A 16 -4.54 1.83 24.10
N ILE A 17 -5.63 2.48 24.49
CA ILE A 17 -6.69 2.90 23.56
C ILE A 17 -6.12 3.83 22.48
N ILE A 18 -5.30 4.81 22.86
CA ILE A 18 -4.67 5.75 21.91
C ILE A 18 -3.78 4.98 20.92
N ILE A 19 -2.94 4.07 21.42
CA ILE A 19 -2.03 3.28 20.58
C ILE A 19 -2.81 2.41 19.59
N VAL A 20 -3.82 1.67 20.07
CA VAL A 20 -4.66 0.81 19.24
C VAL A 20 -5.39 1.64 18.17
N THR A 21 -5.92 2.81 18.55
CA THR A 21 -6.59 3.71 17.61
C THR A 21 -5.63 4.16 16.50
N PHE A 22 -4.40 4.54 16.86
CA PHE A 22 -3.39 4.95 15.88
C PHE A 22 -3.00 3.81 14.93
N LEU A 23 -2.87 2.57 15.46
CA LEU A 23 -2.60 1.39 14.65
C LEU A 23 -3.73 1.08 13.67
N VAL A 24 -4.99 1.19 14.10
CA VAL A 24 -6.14 1.00 13.22
C VAL A 24 -6.16 2.06 12.11
N ILE A 25 -5.93 3.33 12.43
CA ILE A 25 -5.85 4.41 11.44
C ILE A 25 -4.73 4.14 10.43
N ALA A 26 -3.53 3.77 10.91
CA ALA A 26 -2.39 3.44 10.06
C ALA A 26 -2.69 2.25 9.14
N ALA A 27 -3.33 1.20 9.66
CA ALA A 27 -3.72 0.03 8.88
C ALA A 27 -4.75 0.38 7.80
N VAL A 28 -5.76 1.19 8.13
CA VAL A 28 -6.77 1.67 7.17
C VAL A 28 -6.12 2.54 6.08
N TYR A 29 -5.22 3.45 6.46
CA TYR A 29 -4.52 4.30 5.50
C TYR A 29 -3.62 3.49 4.55
N SER A 30 -2.89 2.51 5.09
CA SER A 30 -2.05 1.60 4.30
C SER A 30 -2.88 0.73 3.33
N ASN A 31 -4.10 0.34 3.73
CA ASN A 31 -5.01 -0.47 2.92
C ASN A 31 -6.10 0.36 2.24
N ARG A 32 -5.95 1.68 2.11
CA ARG A 32 -7.01 2.57 1.61
C ARG A 32 -7.56 2.14 0.25
N TYR A 33 -6.70 1.56 -0.59
CA TYR A 33 -7.09 1.04 -1.91
C TYR A 33 -8.10 -0.12 -1.87
N LYS A 34 -8.19 -0.87 -0.77
CA LYS A 34 -9.20 -1.93 -0.59
C LYS A 34 -10.59 -1.37 -0.29
N PHE A 35 -10.66 -0.11 0.15
CA PHE A 35 -11.89 0.54 0.61
C PHE A 35 -12.34 1.69 -0.29
N SER A 36 -11.60 2.01 -1.36
CA SER A 36 -11.81 3.20 -2.18
C SER A 36 -12.40 2.91 -3.56
N GLY A 37 -13.11 1.78 -3.76
CA GLY A 37 -13.71 1.44 -5.07
C GLY A 37 -12.71 1.20 -6.20
N ILE A 38 -11.41 1.17 -5.90
CA ILE A 38 -10.37 0.94 -6.89
C ILE A 38 -10.39 -0.54 -7.25
N ASN A 39 -10.73 -0.86 -8.49
CA ASN A 39 -10.84 -2.24 -8.97
C ASN A 39 -9.84 -2.53 -10.10
N THR A 40 -9.29 -3.74 -10.08
CA THR A 40 -8.47 -4.23 -11.18
C THR A 40 -9.41 -4.82 -12.20
N ILE A 41 -9.50 -4.20 -13.38
CA ILE A 41 -10.46 -4.63 -14.41
C ILE A 41 -9.86 -5.72 -15.30
N LYS A 42 -8.56 -5.59 -15.60
CA LYS A 42 -7.86 -6.52 -16.49
C LYS A 42 -6.36 -6.47 -16.22
N TYR A 43 -5.67 -7.47 -16.74
CA TYR A 43 -4.21 -7.53 -16.76
C TYR A 43 -3.71 -7.45 -18.20
N ARG A 44 -2.55 -6.84 -18.41
CA ARG A 44 -1.86 -6.82 -19.71
C ARG A 44 -0.39 -7.18 -19.53
N SER A 45 0.20 -7.81 -20.54
CA SER A 45 1.63 -7.98 -20.62
C SER A 45 2.29 -6.74 -21.23
N ILE A 46 3.45 -6.36 -20.72
CA ILE A 46 4.34 -5.36 -21.32
C ILE A 46 5.74 -5.95 -21.44
N SER A 47 6.44 -5.61 -22.52
CA SER A 47 7.89 -5.84 -22.62
C SER A 47 8.61 -4.66 -22.00
N VAL A 48 9.51 -4.94 -21.05
CA VAL A 48 10.37 -3.93 -20.46
C VAL A 48 11.66 -3.87 -21.24
N ASN A 49 11.78 -2.82 -22.06
CA ASN A 49 12.92 -2.67 -22.99
C ASN A 49 14.13 -2.00 -22.33
N ASN A 50 13.95 -1.35 -21.18
CA ASN A 50 14.98 -0.66 -20.41
C ASN A 50 14.88 -1.06 -18.94
N GLU A 51 16.00 -1.08 -18.22
CA GLU A 51 16.00 -1.31 -16.77
C GLU A 51 15.12 -0.26 -16.10
N THR A 52 14.19 -0.70 -15.26
CA THR A 52 13.20 0.18 -14.63
C THR A 52 12.78 -0.39 -13.28
N SER A 53 12.17 0.44 -12.45
CA SER A 53 11.56 0.01 -11.19
C SER A 53 10.04 -0.05 -11.31
N ILE A 54 9.39 -0.82 -10.41
CA ILE A 54 7.92 -0.84 -10.31
C ILE A 54 7.39 0.56 -10.01
N GLY A 55 8.12 1.37 -9.23
CA GLY A 55 7.77 2.76 -8.96
C GLY A 55 7.73 3.65 -10.21
N GLU A 56 8.70 3.47 -11.12
CA GLU A 56 8.71 4.15 -12.42
C GLU A 56 7.58 3.69 -13.34
N LEU A 57 7.30 2.38 -13.37
CA LEU A 57 6.16 1.84 -14.10
C LEU A 57 4.85 2.39 -13.56
N ALA A 58 4.70 2.46 -12.23
CA ALA A 58 3.52 3.03 -11.59
C ALA A 58 3.35 4.51 -11.99
N ASN A 59 4.43 5.29 -12.08
CA ASN A 59 4.37 6.68 -12.56
C ASN A 59 3.89 6.79 -14.01
N ARG A 60 4.14 5.79 -14.86
CA ARG A 60 3.77 5.81 -16.29
C ARG A 60 2.40 5.24 -16.58
N PHE A 61 1.97 4.23 -15.81
CA PHE A 61 0.79 3.42 -16.11
C PHE A 61 -0.34 3.57 -15.10
N SER A 62 -0.15 4.36 -14.04
CA SER A 62 -1.18 4.55 -13.01
C SER A 62 -1.25 5.99 -12.52
N ASP A 63 -2.45 6.42 -12.15
CA ASP A 63 -2.66 7.72 -11.52
C ASP A 63 -2.31 7.67 -10.04
N ASN A 64 -2.05 8.84 -9.43
CA ASN A 64 -1.74 8.98 -8.00
C ASN A 64 -2.71 8.24 -7.08
N ILE A 65 -3.99 8.13 -7.47
CA ILE A 65 -5.04 7.44 -6.72
C ILE A 65 -4.86 5.91 -6.78
N THR A 66 -4.55 5.38 -7.96
CA THR A 66 -4.43 3.94 -8.24
C THR A 66 -3.04 3.36 -8.00
N LYS A 67 -2.04 4.23 -7.82
CA LYS A 67 -0.61 3.90 -7.76
C LYS A 67 -0.25 2.84 -6.72
N ALA A 68 -0.77 2.97 -5.50
CA ALA A 68 -0.48 2.02 -4.43
C ALA A 68 -0.98 0.60 -4.76
N LYS A 69 -2.17 0.49 -5.37
CA LYS A 69 -2.71 -0.79 -5.81
C LYS A 69 -1.94 -1.33 -7.02
N PHE A 70 -1.56 -0.47 -7.95
CA PHE A 70 -0.75 -0.84 -9.11
C PHE A 70 0.56 -1.51 -8.68
N VAL A 71 1.30 -0.89 -7.76
CA VAL A 71 2.56 -1.42 -7.23
C VAL A 71 2.31 -2.77 -6.56
N SER A 72 1.37 -2.84 -5.61
CA SER A 72 1.10 -4.07 -4.85
C SER A 72 0.64 -5.24 -5.73
N GLU A 73 -0.22 -5.00 -6.71
CA GLU A 73 -0.69 -6.05 -7.62
C GLU A 73 0.40 -6.50 -8.61
N THR A 74 1.20 -5.56 -9.12
CA THR A 74 2.33 -5.88 -10.01
C THR A 74 3.38 -6.71 -9.27
N GLU A 75 3.72 -6.34 -8.03
CA GLU A 75 4.60 -7.12 -7.16
C GLU A 75 4.05 -8.54 -6.93
N ARG A 76 2.77 -8.64 -6.55
CA ARG A 76 2.11 -9.91 -6.26
C ARG A 76 2.07 -10.86 -7.46
N ILE A 77 1.77 -10.36 -8.66
CA ILE A 77 1.55 -11.20 -9.84
C ILE A 77 2.85 -11.66 -10.48
N ASN A 78 3.87 -10.79 -10.46
CA ASN A 78 5.17 -11.11 -11.05
C ASN A 78 6.15 -11.70 -10.02
N ASN A 79 5.69 -11.93 -8.79
CA ASN A 79 6.49 -12.44 -7.67
C ASN A 79 7.77 -11.61 -7.44
N LEU A 80 7.62 -10.28 -7.47
CA LEU A 80 8.70 -9.32 -7.25
C LEU A 80 8.70 -8.86 -5.80
N GLY A 81 9.88 -8.77 -5.21
CA GLY A 81 10.14 -8.07 -3.98
C GLY A 81 10.06 -6.55 -4.16
N SER A 82 9.81 -5.84 -3.06
CA SER A 82 9.65 -4.39 -3.01
C SER A 82 10.89 -3.57 -3.40
N SER A 83 12.03 -4.24 -3.64
CA SER A 83 13.31 -3.64 -4.05
C SER A 83 13.82 -4.23 -5.37
N ASP A 84 13.02 -5.03 -6.07
CA ASP A 84 13.49 -5.77 -7.23
C ASP A 84 13.57 -4.83 -8.45
N TYR A 85 14.77 -4.69 -8.98
CA TYR A 85 15.00 -4.12 -10.29
C TYR A 85 14.49 -5.10 -11.34
N ILE A 86 13.72 -4.58 -12.29
CA ILE A 86 13.16 -5.36 -13.38
C ILE A 86 14.22 -5.47 -14.49
N PRO A 87 14.68 -6.70 -14.84
CA PRO A 87 15.67 -6.88 -15.88
C PRO A 87 15.18 -6.41 -17.25
N ILE A 88 16.11 -5.95 -18.09
CA ILE A 88 15.86 -5.66 -19.50
C ILE A 88 15.37 -6.92 -20.22
N ASN A 89 14.42 -6.74 -21.14
CA ASN A 89 13.74 -7.77 -21.93
C ASN A 89 12.89 -8.75 -21.12
N SER A 90 12.48 -8.36 -19.91
CA SER A 90 11.47 -9.11 -19.15
C SER A 90 10.06 -8.78 -19.62
N ILE A 91 9.20 -9.79 -19.57
CA ILE A 91 7.76 -9.63 -19.78
C ILE A 91 7.11 -9.49 -18.41
N LEU A 92 6.43 -8.38 -18.19
CA LEU A 92 5.71 -8.11 -16.96
C LEU A 92 4.22 -8.07 -17.19
N ILE A 93 3.48 -8.64 -16.24
CA ILE A 93 2.04 -8.54 -16.20
C ILE A 93 1.67 -7.34 -15.32
N ILE A 94 1.10 -6.30 -15.90
CA ILE A 94 0.66 -5.11 -15.17
C ILE A 94 -0.88 -5.08 -15.06
N PRO A 95 -1.42 -4.63 -13.92
CA PRO A 95 -2.85 -4.42 -13.74
C PRO A 95 -3.29 -3.14 -14.48
N ILE A 96 -4.48 -3.18 -15.07
CA ILE A 96 -5.23 -1.99 -15.48
C ILE A 96 -6.28 -1.74 -14.41
N ILE A 97 -6.18 -0.59 -13.78
CA ILE A 97 -6.92 -0.23 -12.59
C ILE A 97 -7.75 1.00 -12.92
N GLU A 98 -9.05 0.95 -12.62
CA GLU A 98 -9.92 2.11 -12.70
C GLU A 98 -10.48 2.43 -11.31
N TYR A 99 -10.84 3.70 -11.15
CA TYR A 99 -11.50 4.24 -9.97
C TYR A 99 -12.95 4.53 -10.38
N GLU A 100 -13.90 3.80 -9.79
CA GLU A 100 -15.34 4.06 -9.96
C GLU A 100 -15.78 5.36 -9.27
#